data_AF-A0A3A0FSA7-F1
#
_entry.id   AF-A0A3A0FSA7-F1
#
_cell.length_a   1.000
_cell.length_b   1.000
_cell.length_c   1.000
_cell.angle_alpha   90.00
_cell.angle_beta   90.00
_cell.angle_gamma   90.00
#
_symmetry.space_group_name_H-M   'P 1'
#
loop_
_entity.id
_entity.type
_entity.pdbx_description
1 polymer ?
#
loop_
_entity_poly.entity_id
_entity_poly.type
_entity_poly.pdbx_seq_one_letter_code
_entity_poly.pdbx_strand_id
1 'polypeptide(L)'
;PSGAAAGELPAAVDAGALRALAPGAVIAAGDAAWSVLHVPGHAPDHLALHHHGSGMLFTGDLVLRHRSTLPALEPRTADGRPRTLDDLIASLLALGRIDASILLPGHGAPIRAHRVLVARRLADIRASLGAVRSVVAARPRSLWDVACHLGGPVDDAGDASARLALAVACADWLVERGWADRHIRNGVVFLERRAGAGRGR
;
A
#
# COMPACT_ATOMS: atom_id res chain seq x y z
N PRO A 1 -15.76 25.55 -24.51
CA PRO A 1 -14.34 25.25 -24.21
C PRO A 1 -13.76 26.30 -23.25
N SER A 2 -13.93 26.10 -21.93
CA SER A 2 -13.31 26.95 -20.92
C SER A 2 -11.84 26.52 -20.75
N GLY A 3 -10.92 27.37 -21.17
CA GLY A 3 -9.51 27.22 -20.83
C GLY A 3 -9.34 27.38 -19.32
N ALA A 4 -9.10 26.27 -18.62
CA ALA A 4 -8.59 26.33 -17.27
C ALA A 4 -7.15 26.89 -17.36
N ALA A 5 -6.93 28.06 -16.77
CA ALA A 5 -5.59 28.58 -16.57
C ALA A 5 -4.79 27.54 -15.79
N ALA A 6 -3.63 27.15 -16.31
CA ALA A 6 -2.66 26.36 -15.57
C ALA A 6 -2.26 27.18 -14.34
N GLY A 7 -2.80 26.83 -13.16
CA GLY A 7 -2.43 27.48 -11.92
C GLY A 7 -0.94 27.25 -11.67
N GLU A 8 -0.24 28.29 -11.22
CA GLU A 8 1.13 28.14 -10.71
C GLU A 8 1.11 27.06 -9.62
N LEU A 9 2.00 26.06 -9.76
CA LEU A 9 2.21 25.09 -8.69
C LEU A 9 2.71 25.85 -7.46
N PRO A 10 2.26 25.49 -6.25
CA PRO A 10 2.76 26.11 -5.03
C PRO A 10 4.28 25.94 -4.96
N ALA A 11 4.96 26.95 -4.41
CA ALA A 11 6.40 26.88 -4.18
C ALA A 11 6.72 25.62 -3.37
N ALA A 12 7.78 24.91 -3.77
CA ALA A 12 8.25 23.76 -3.01
C ALA A 12 8.59 24.18 -1.58
N VAL A 13 8.28 23.32 -0.62
CA VAL A 13 8.73 23.50 0.76
C VAL A 13 10.27 23.49 0.75
N ASP A 14 10.88 24.47 1.41
CA ASP A 14 12.34 24.50 1.58
C ASP A 14 12.79 23.20 2.25
N ALA A 15 13.72 22.48 1.63
CA ALA A 15 14.26 21.26 2.18
C ALA A 15 14.95 21.51 3.54
N GLY A 16 15.51 22.71 3.75
CA GLY A 16 16.06 23.14 5.05
C GLY A 16 15.00 23.30 6.14
N ALA A 17 13.72 23.43 5.77
CA ALA A 17 12.60 23.45 6.70
C ALA A 17 12.07 22.05 7.04
N LEU A 18 12.58 21.00 6.40
CA LEU A 18 12.19 19.61 6.67
C LEU A 18 13.12 18.99 7.72
N ARG A 19 12.52 18.37 8.73
CA ARG A 19 13.25 17.55 9.71
C ARG A 19 12.83 16.10 9.55
N ALA A 20 13.78 15.25 9.14
CA ALA A 20 13.57 13.82 9.10
C ALA A 20 13.29 13.26 10.51
N LEU A 21 12.35 12.33 10.60
CA LEU A 21 11.97 11.66 11.83
C LEU A 21 12.42 10.21 11.80
N ALA A 22 13.08 9.76 12.87
CA ALA A 22 13.39 8.37 13.06
C ALA A 22 12.18 7.61 13.64
N PRO A 23 12.03 6.30 13.35
CA PRO A 23 11.08 5.46 14.07
C PRO A 23 11.30 5.56 15.59
N GLY A 24 10.22 5.71 16.36
CA GLY A 24 10.27 5.87 17.82
C GLY A 24 10.62 7.28 18.31
N ALA A 25 10.91 8.23 17.40
CA ALA A 25 11.04 9.63 17.78
C ALA A 25 9.75 10.16 18.40
N VAL A 26 9.86 11.23 19.18
CA VAL A 26 8.71 11.91 19.79
C VAL A 26 8.58 13.31 19.21
N ILE A 27 7.37 13.66 18.79
CA ILE A 27 7.00 15.01 18.37
C ILE A 27 6.22 15.65 19.52
N ALA A 28 6.75 16.76 20.06
CA ALA A 28 6.00 17.64 20.95
C ALA A 28 5.16 18.60 20.10
N ALA A 29 3.85 18.63 20.33
CA ALA A 29 2.92 19.52 19.65
C ALA A 29 1.86 20.01 20.65
N GLY A 30 1.92 21.30 21.00
CA GLY A 30 1.19 21.83 22.16
C GLY A 30 1.61 21.09 23.44
N ASP A 31 0.61 20.69 24.24
CA ASP A 31 0.83 19.98 25.50
C ASP A 31 0.90 18.44 25.33
N ALA A 32 0.94 17.96 24.08
CA ALA A 32 0.92 16.53 23.74
C ALA A 32 2.25 16.04 23.17
N ALA A 33 2.62 14.81 23.53
CA ALA A 33 3.80 14.11 23.02
C ALA A 33 3.36 12.91 22.16
N TRP A 34 3.77 12.91 20.89
CA TRP A 34 3.34 11.93 19.91
C TRP A 34 4.51 11.03 19.50
N SER A 35 4.37 9.72 19.74
CA SER A 35 5.35 8.74 19.28
C SER A 35 5.20 8.49 17.78
N VAL A 36 6.31 8.59 17.06
CA VAL A 36 6.40 8.33 15.62
C VAL A 36 6.53 6.84 15.38
N LEU A 37 5.62 6.31 14.58
CA LEU A 37 5.62 4.93 14.11
C LEU A 37 5.91 4.94 12.62
N HIS A 38 6.97 4.27 12.19
CA HIS A 38 7.21 4.03 10.77
C HIS A 38 6.40 2.81 10.34
N VAL A 39 5.49 3.02 9.40
CA VAL A 39 4.48 2.05 8.98
C VAL A 39 4.42 1.99 7.44
N PRO A 40 5.51 1.53 6.79
CA PRO A 40 5.62 1.52 5.35
C PRO A 40 4.57 0.61 4.69
N GLY A 41 4.36 0.84 3.40
CA GLY A 41 3.48 0.01 2.56
C GLY A 41 2.55 0.83 1.69
N HIS A 42 1.91 1.87 2.24
CA HIS A 42 1.19 2.87 1.42
C HIS A 42 2.16 3.84 0.73
N ALA A 43 3.20 4.23 1.47
CA ALA A 43 4.40 4.91 0.99
C ALA A 43 5.62 4.33 1.74
N PRO A 44 6.84 4.37 1.17
CA PRO A 44 8.04 3.89 1.86
C PRO A 44 8.36 4.65 3.15
N ASP A 45 8.01 5.93 3.20
CA ASP A 45 8.25 6.87 4.30
C ASP A 45 7.00 7.14 5.14
N HIS A 46 5.97 6.29 5.03
CA HIS A 46 4.69 6.48 5.72
C HIS A 46 4.83 6.43 7.24
N LEU A 47 4.31 7.45 7.93
CA LEU A 47 4.35 7.58 9.39
C LEU A 47 2.94 7.61 9.98
N ALA A 48 2.81 7.01 11.17
CA ALA A 48 1.67 7.16 12.07
C ALA A 48 2.12 7.81 13.38
N LEU A 49 1.22 8.54 14.05
CA LEU A 49 1.53 9.29 15.27
C LEU A 49 0.61 8.84 16.41
N HIS A 50 1.21 8.27 17.46
CA HIS A 50 0.48 7.73 18.60
C HIS A 50 0.60 8.64 19.82
N HIS A 51 -0.54 9.05 20.37
CA HIS A 51 -0.60 9.68 21.68
C HIS A 51 -1.05 8.67 22.73
N HIS A 52 -0.08 8.18 23.50
CA HIS A 52 -0.28 7.12 24.48
C HIS A 52 -1.31 7.49 25.57
N GLY A 53 -1.35 8.75 26.02
CA GLY A 53 -2.22 9.17 27.12
C GLY A 53 -3.71 9.11 26.80
N SER A 54 -4.11 9.36 25.54
CA SER A 54 -5.52 9.30 25.11
C SER A 54 -5.84 8.06 24.27
N GLY A 55 -4.83 7.30 23.84
CA GLY A 55 -4.98 6.21 22.88
C GLY A 55 -5.35 6.66 21.47
N MET A 56 -5.16 7.95 21.14
CA MET A 56 -5.38 8.48 19.79
C MET A 56 -4.22 8.09 18.88
N LEU A 57 -4.54 7.67 17.67
CA LEU A 57 -3.55 7.29 16.66
C LEU A 57 -3.89 7.90 15.30
N PHE A 58 -3.09 8.85 14.84
CA PHE A 58 -3.15 9.31 13.45
C PHE A 58 -2.50 8.26 12.56
N THR A 59 -3.25 7.71 11.61
CA THR A 59 -2.77 6.59 10.76
C THR A 59 -2.49 6.99 9.33
N GLY A 60 -2.72 8.25 8.96
CA GLY A 60 -2.73 8.67 7.56
C GLY A 60 -3.54 7.68 6.71
N ASP A 61 -2.98 7.32 5.56
CA ASP A 61 -3.63 6.41 4.60
C ASP A 61 -3.30 4.92 4.80
N LEU A 62 -2.61 4.56 5.89
CA LEU A 62 -2.30 3.16 6.19
C LEU A 62 -3.56 2.31 6.36
N VAL A 63 -4.63 2.86 6.95
CA VAL A 63 -5.92 2.17 7.09
C VAL A 63 -7.09 3.14 6.94
N LEU A 64 -8.01 2.81 6.05
CA LEU A 64 -9.21 3.60 5.77
C LEU A 64 -10.46 2.74 5.97
N ARG A 65 -11.56 3.35 6.45
CA ARG A 65 -12.82 2.62 6.71
C ARG A 65 -13.47 2.09 5.43
N HIS A 66 -13.51 2.92 4.39
CA HIS A 66 -14.34 2.73 3.20
C HIS A 66 -13.63 1.98 2.06
N ARG A 67 -12.30 1.83 2.11
CA ARG A 67 -11.51 1.17 1.05
C ARG A 67 -10.27 0.49 1.61
N SER A 68 -9.70 -0.42 0.83
CA SER A 68 -8.41 -1.03 1.11
C SER A 68 -7.27 -0.02 0.91
N THR A 69 -6.22 -0.19 1.70
CA THR A 69 -4.97 0.56 1.59
C THR A 69 -4.34 0.30 0.24
N LEU A 70 -3.98 1.37 -0.46
CA LEU A 70 -3.31 1.27 -1.74
C LEU A 70 -1.81 1.02 -1.49
N PRO A 71 -1.21 -0.09 -1.97
CA PRO A 71 0.23 -0.28 -1.86
C PRO A 71 0.98 0.76 -2.70
N ALA A 72 2.13 1.22 -2.20
CA ALA A 72 3.04 2.10 -2.94
C ALA A 72 3.49 1.45 -4.26
N LEU A 73 3.43 2.21 -5.35
CA LEU A 73 4.02 1.82 -6.62
C LEU A 73 5.29 2.64 -6.87
N GLU A 74 6.42 2.06 -6.51
CA GLU A 74 7.72 2.70 -6.73
C GLU A 74 8.31 2.33 -8.10
N PRO A 75 9.14 3.21 -8.68
CA PRO A 75 9.98 2.86 -9.83
C PRO A 75 10.83 1.62 -9.50
N ARG A 76 10.98 0.74 -10.50
CA ARG A 76 11.91 -0.39 -10.37
C ARG A 76 13.33 0.11 -10.63
N THR A 77 14.23 -0.10 -9.68
CA THR A 77 15.66 0.19 -9.80
C THR A 77 16.44 -1.09 -10.15
N ALA A 78 17.76 -0.99 -10.25
CA ALA A 78 18.64 -2.15 -10.44
C ALA A 78 18.49 -3.18 -9.30
N ASP A 79 18.23 -2.71 -8.08
CA ASP A 79 18.02 -3.54 -6.89
C ASP A 79 16.58 -4.09 -6.79
N GLY A 80 15.71 -3.73 -7.73
CA GLY A 80 14.31 -4.13 -7.76
C GLY A 80 13.38 -3.03 -7.26
N ARG A 81 12.27 -3.44 -6.62
CA ARG A 81 11.36 -2.52 -5.92
C ARG A 81 11.40 -2.84 -4.43
N PRO A 82 11.01 -1.90 -3.55
CA PRO A 82 10.70 -2.23 -2.17
C PRO A 82 9.70 -3.38 -2.09
N ARG A 83 9.77 -4.15 -1.00
CA ARG A 83 8.83 -5.26 -0.74
C ARG A 83 7.51 -4.73 -0.20
N THR A 84 6.87 -3.83 -0.95
CA THR A 84 5.73 -3.01 -0.52
C THR A 84 4.62 -3.81 0.15
N LEU A 85 4.30 -5.00 -0.37
CA LEU A 85 3.22 -5.80 0.20
C LEU A 85 3.61 -6.47 1.52
N ASP A 86 4.88 -6.85 1.68
CA ASP A 86 5.40 -7.34 2.96
C ASP A 86 5.42 -6.23 4.01
N ASP A 87 5.87 -5.04 3.62
CA ASP A 87 5.86 -3.83 4.46
C ASP A 87 4.44 -3.49 4.91
N LEU A 88 3.49 -3.46 3.97
CA LEU A 88 2.08 -3.17 4.28
C LEU A 88 1.48 -4.20 5.24
N ILE A 89 1.74 -5.50 5.03
CA ILE A 89 1.26 -6.56 5.91
C ILE A 89 1.87 -6.40 7.32
N ALA A 90 3.17 -6.14 7.41
CA ALA A 90 3.86 -5.93 8.68
C ALA A 90 3.29 -4.71 9.44
N SER A 91 3.09 -3.59 8.73
CA SER A 91 2.50 -2.36 9.26
C SER A 91 1.07 -2.56 9.76
N LEU A 92 0.22 -3.27 9.00
CA LEU A 92 -1.14 -3.62 9.43
C LEU A 92 -1.13 -4.51 10.67
N LEU A 93 -0.24 -5.52 10.73
CA LEU A 93 -0.11 -6.39 11.91
C LEU A 93 0.39 -5.62 13.13
N ALA A 94 1.35 -4.70 12.97
CA ALA A 94 1.80 -3.83 14.04
C ALA A 94 0.66 -2.94 14.54
N LEU A 95 -0.08 -2.29 13.63
CA LEU A 95 -1.24 -1.47 13.95
C LEU A 95 -2.31 -2.23 14.74
N GLY A 96 -2.58 -3.49 14.38
CA GLY A 96 -3.54 -4.34 15.09
C GLY A 96 -3.15 -4.69 16.54
N ARG A 97 -1.85 -4.59 16.88
CA ARG A 97 -1.34 -4.82 18.24
C ARG A 97 -1.33 -3.58 19.10
N ILE A 98 -1.38 -2.39 18.50
CA ILE A 98 -1.37 -1.13 19.24
C ILE A 98 -2.66 -1.00 20.05
N ASP A 99 -2.49 -0.60 21.31
CA ASP A 99 -3.61 -0.28 22.19
C ASP A 99 -4.10 1.15 21.96
N ALA A 100 -4.74 1.36 20.82
CA ALA A 100 -5.39 2.61 20.46
C ALA A 100 -6.89 2.54 20.76
N SER A 101 -7.43 3.61 21.32
CA SER A 101 -8.87 3.80 21.56
C SER A 101 -9.59 4.31 20.32
N ILE A 102 -8.87 5.08 19.47
CA ILE A 102 -9.42 5.67 18.25
C ILE A 102 -8.31 5.93 17.23
N LEU A 103 -8.56 5.54 15.98
CA LEU A 103 -7.72 5.86 14.84
C LEU A 103 -8.31 7.05 14.09
N LEU A 104 -7.44 7.96 13.68
CA LEU A 104 -7.72 9.16 12.91
C LEU A 104 -7.04 9.01 11.53
N PRO A 105 -7.77 8.48 10.54
CA PRO A 105 -7.22 8.27 9.20
C PRO A 105 -7.01 9.60 8.46
N GLY A 106 -6.18 9.59 7.41
CA GLY A 106 -6.02 10.72 6.49
C GLY A 106 -7.32 11.07 5.77
N HIS A 107 -8.20 10.07 5.58
CA HIS A 107 -9.50 10.24 4.94
C HIS A 107 -10.64 9.50 5.64
N GLY A 108 -11.80 10.16 5.67
CA GLY A 108 -13.04 9.60 6.20
C GLY A 108 -13.18 9.71 7.72
N ALA A 109 -14.11 8.94 8.28
CA ALA A 109 -14.48 9.04 9.69
C ALA A 109 -13.49 8.29 10.61
N PRO A 110 -13.36 8.71 11.89
CA PRO A 110 -12.60 8.00 12.91
C PRO A 110 -13.02 6.54 13.09
N ILE A 111 -12.06 5.69 13.49
CA ILE A 111 -12.24 4.23 13.60
C ILE A 111 -11.98 3.80 15.04
N ARG A 112 -12.98 3.19 15.71
CA ARG A 112 -12.84 2.64 17.09
C ARG A 112 -12.60 1.13 17.14
N ALA A 113 -12.94 0.41 16.07
CA ALA A 113 -12.80 -1.04 15.97
C ALA A 113 -11.63 -1.42 15.03
N HIS A 114 -10.45 -0.85 15.27
CA HIS A 114 -9.31 -0.99 14.35
C HIS A 114 -8.86 -2.42 14.16
N ARG A 115 -8.87 -3.25 15.22
CA ARG A 115 -8.45 -4.66 15.13
C ARG A 115 -9.31 -5.46 14.14
N VAL A 116 -10.62 -5.21 14.11
CA VAL A 116 -11.54 -5.82 13.13
C VAL A 116 -11.23 -5.33 11.72
N LEU A 117 -10.99 -4.03 11.57
CA LEU A 117 -10.66 -3.44 10.27
C LEU A 117 -9.31 -3.95 9.73
N VAL A 118 -8.29 -4.04 10.57
CA VAL A 118 -6.98 -4.62 10.23
C VAL A 118 -7.15 -6.07 9.76
N ALA A 119 -7.89 -6.90 10.51
CA ALA A 119 -8.16 -8.28 10.10
C ALA A 119 -8.85 -8.34 8.73
N ARG A 120 -9.80 -7.43 8.47
CA ARG A 120 -10.45 -7.32 7.17
C ARG A 120 -9.45 -6.95 6.06
N ARG A 121 -8.58 -5.96 6.28
CA ARG A 121 -7.57 -5.55 5.28
C ARG A 121 -6.58 -6.65 4.95
N LEU A 122 -6.15 -7.42 5.95
CA LEU A 122 -5.30 -8.60 5.74
C LEU A 122 -6.03 -9.69 4.94
N ALA A 123 -7.33 -9.89 5.18
CA ALA A 123 -8.14 -10.79 4.37
C ALA A 123 -8.31 -10.30 2.92
N ASP A 124 -8.51 -9.00 2.71
CA ASP A 124 -8.62 -8.40 1.37
C ASP A 124 -7.31 -8.57 0.58
N ILE A 125 -6.14 -8.41 1.21
CA ILE A 125 -4.82 -8.69 0.60
C ILE A 125 -4.70 -10.16 0.21
N ARG A 126 -5.09 -11.08 1.11
CA ARG A 126 -5.06 -12.52 0.83
C ARG A 126 -5.97 -12.89 -0.34
N ALA A 127 -7.17 -12.32 -0.40
CA ALA A 127 -8.10 -12.53 -1.50
C ALA A 127 -7.52 -12.03 -2.83
N SER A 128 -6.89 -10.85 -2.82
CA SER A 128 -6.23 -10.28 -3.99
C SER A 128 -5.10 -11.20 -4.51
N LEU A 129 -4.23 -11.68 -3.62
CA LEU A 129 -3.19 -12.65 -3.97
C LEU A 129 -3.79 -13.95 -4.55
N GLY A 130 -4.90 -14.44 -4.00
CA GLY A 130 -5.63 -15.60 -4.52
C GLY A 130 -6.16 -15.37 -5.93
N ALA A 131 -6.75 -14.20 -6.20
CA ALA A 131 -7.25 -13.82 -7.52
C ALA A 131 -6.11 -13.72 -8.55
N VAL A 132 -4.98 -13.08 -8.20
CA VAL A 132 -3.79 -13.02 -9.08
C VAL A 132 -3.27 -14.43 -9.38
N ARG A 133 -3.17 -15.30 -8.37
CA ARG A 133 -2.75 -16.69 -8.59
C ARG A 133 -3.68 -17.43 -9.54
N SER A 134 -4.99 -17.26 -9.36
CA SER A 134 -6.01 -17.90 -10.21
C SER A 134 -5.84 -17.50 -11.69
N VAL A 135 -5.74 -16.20 -11.98
CA VAL A 135 -5.68 -15.73 -13.37
C VAL A 135 -4.36 -16.04 -14.08
N VAL A 136 -3.26 -16.10 -13.32
CA VAL A 136 -1.90 -16.40 -13.83
C VAL A 136 -1.65 -17.90 -13.99
N ALA A 137 -2.31 -18.75 -13.19
CA ALA A 137 -2.15 -20.19 -13.27
C ALA A 137 -2.65 -20.78 -14.61
N ALA A 138 -3.60 -20.12 -15.27
CA ALA A 138 -4.19 -20.58 -16.52
C ALA A 138 -3.28 -20.32 -17.74
N ARG A 139 -2.62 -19.15 -17.79
CA ARG A 139 -1.72 -18.72 -18.87
C ARG A 139 -0.96 -17.46 -18.46
N PRO A 140 0.13 -17.09 -19.16
CA PRO A 140 0.76 -15.79 -18.97
C PRO A 140 -0.25 -14.64 -19.12
N ARG A 141 -0.18 -13.66 -18.22
CA ARG A 141 -1.06 -12.47 -18.18
C ARG A 141 -0.22 -11.21 -18.07
N SER A 142 -0.62 -10.15 -18.77
CA SER A 142 0.01 -8.85 -18.55
C SER A 142 -0.37 -8.31 -17.17
N LEU A 143 0.43 -7.42 -16.59
CA LEU A 143 0.04 -6.74 -15.34
C LEU A 143 -1.26 -5.93 -15.50
N TRP A 144 -1.55 -5.45 -16.71
CA TRP A 144 -2.83 -4.83 -17.04
C TRP A 144 -4.00 -5.81 -16.96
N ASP A 145 -3.87 -7.01 -17.54
CA ASP A 145 -4.89 -8.07 -17.42
C ASP A 145 -5.15 -8.43 -15.96
N VAL A 146 -4.10 -8.49 -15.14
CA VAL A 146 -4.20 -8.76 -13.70
C VAL A 146 -4.95 -7.63 -12.99
N ALA A 147 -4.62 -6.37 -13.29
CA ALA A 147 -5.31 -5.20 -12.72
C ALA A 147 -6.81 -5.19 -13.07
N CYS A 148 -7.16 -5.46 -14.33
CA CYS A 148 -8.55 -5.60 -14.77
C CYS A 148 -9.26 -6.78 -14.09
N HIS A 149 -8.55 -7.89 -13.82
CA HIS A 149 -9.14 -9.02 -13.09
C HIS A 149 -9.44 -8.69 -11.62
N LEU A 150 -8.61 -7.86 -10.98
CA LEU A 150 -8.78 -7.48 -9.57
C LEU A 150 -9.94 -6.50 -9.33
N GLY A 151 -10.29 -5.66 -10.31
CA GLY A 151 -11.29 -4.59 -10.13
C GLY A 151 -12.40 -4.53 -11.19
N GLY A 152 -12.41 -5.43 -12.18
CA GLY A 152 -13.28 -5.34 -13.35
C GLY A 152 -12.74 -4.40 -14.43
N PRO A 153 -13.53 -4.13 -15.50
CA PRO A 153 -13.19 -3.14 -16.52
C PRO A 153 -12.81 -1.79 -15.89
N VAL A 154 -11.83 -1.13 -16.49
CA VAL A 154 -11.31 0.15 -16.01
C VAL A 154 -11.98 1.26 -16.82
N ASP A 155 -12.98 1.90 -16.23
CA ASP A 155 -13.73 2.99 -16.87
C ASP A 155 -13.21 4.39 -16.46
N ASP A 156 -12.36 4.45 -15.41
CA ASP A 156 -11.77 5.68 -14.87
C ASP A 156 -10.25 5.53 -14.65
N ALA A 157 -9.49 6.60 -14.95
CA ALA A 157 -8.03 6.60 -14.90
C ALA A 157 -7.45 6.54 -13.47
N GLY A 158 -8.15 7.10 -12.48
CA GLY A 158 -7.76 7.02 -11.07
C GLY A 158 -7.89 5.59 -10.55
N ASP A 159 -8.98 4.92 -10.88
CA ASP A 159 -9.19 3.51 -10.60
C ASP A 159 -8.15 2.60 -11.27
N ALA A 160 -7.74 2.96 -12.51
CA ALA A 160 -6.68 2.25 -13.24
C ALA A 160 -5.38 2.20 -12.44
N SER A 161 -4.94 3.36 -11.95
CA SER A 161 -3.66 3.52 -11.24
C SER A 161 -3.65 2.73 -9.94
N ALA A 162 -4.75 2.78 -9.19
CA ALA A 162 -4.89 2.05 -7.94
C ALA A 162 -4.84 0.52 -8.14
N ARG A 163 -5.56 0.02 -9.15
CA ARG A 163 -5.59 -1.41 -9.48
C ARG A 163 -4.24 -1.90 -10.01
N LEU A 164 -3.56 -1.09 -10.81
CA LEU A 164 -2.23 -1.42 -11.31
C LEU A 164 -1.19 -1.50 -10.19
N ALA A 165 -1.20 -0.56 -9.24
CA ALA A 165 -0.32 -0.61 -8.08
C ALA A 165 -0.52 -1.89 -7.26
N LEU A 166 -1.77 -2.28 -6.99
CA LEU A 166 -2.08 -3.55 -6.33
C LEU A 166 -1.61 -4.76 -7.15
N ALA A 167 -1.87 -4.77 -8.46
CA ALA A 167 -1.42 -5.84 -9.35
C ALA A 167 0.10 -6.00 -9.35
N VAL A 168 0.84 -4.89 -9.41
CA VAL A 168 2.31 -4.87 -9.34
C VAL A 168 2.79 -5.39 -7.99
N ALA A 169 2.22 -4.93 -6.88
CA ALA A 169 2.61 -5.35 -5.53
C ALA A 169 2.37 -6.86 -5.32
N CYS A 170 1.22 -7.39 -5.76
CA CYS A 170 0.95 -8.82 -5.74
C CYS A 170 1.90 -9.60 -6.65
N ALA A 171 2.22 -9.08 -7.84
CA ALA A 171 3.13 -9.73 -8.78
C ALA A 171 4.57 -9.80 -8.21
N ASP A 172 5.08 -8.69 -7.67
CA ASP A 172 6.41 -8.65 -7.02
C ASP A 172 6.45 -9.65 -5.86
N TRP A 173 5.44 -9.66 -4.98
CA TRP A 173 5.34 -10.60 -3.86
C TRP A 173 5.35 -12.08 -4.30
N LEU A 174 4.64 -12.43 -5.37
CA LEU A 174 4.59 -13.80 -5.90
C LEU A 174 5.90 -14.22 -6.58
N VAL A 175 6.56 -13.31 -7.29
CA VAL A 175 7.86 -13.57 -7.93
C VAL A 175 8.95 -13.77 -6.88
N GLU A 176 9.00 -12.92 -5.85
CA GLU A 176 9.96 -13.02 -4.75
C GLU A 176 9.86 -14.33 -3.98
N ARG A 177 8.66 -14.91 -3.91
CA ARG A 177 8.39 -16.22 -3.27
C ARG A 177 8.49 -17.39 -4.23
N GLY A 178 8.97 -17.15 -5.45
CA GLY A 178 9.19 -18.15 -6.48
C GLY A 178 7.92 -18.86 -6.98
N TRP A 179 6.77 -18.23 -6.80
CA TRP A 179 5.50 -18.77 -7.29
C TRP A 179 5.26 -18.44 -8.78
N ALA A 180 5.76 -17.28 -9.23
CA ALA A 180 5.64 -16.81 -10.60
C ALA A 180 6.99 -16.33 -11.15
N ASP A 181 7.07 -16.28 -12.47
CA ASP A 181 8.13 -15.63 -13.23
C ASP A 181 7.58 -14.41 -13.98
N ARG A 182 8.47 -13.45 -14.24
CA ARG A 182 8.17 -12.22 -14.95
C ARG A 182 8.93 -12.18 -16.26
N HIS A 183 8.23 -11.83 -17.34
CA HIS A 183 8.83 -11.67 -18.66
C HIS A 183 8.39 -10.35 -19.29
N ILE A 184 9.25 -9.78 -20.12
CA ILE A 184 8.92 -8.58 -20.89
C ILE A 184 8.75 -8.99 -22.35
N ARG A 185 7.62 -8.63 -22.97
CA ARG A 185 7.36 -8.83 -24.39
C ARG A 185 6.89 -7.51 -24.99
N ASN A 186 7.63 -6.98 -25.94
CA ASN A 186 7.34 -5.69 -26.59
C ASN A 186 7.10 -4.54 -25.59
N GLY A 187 7.94 -4.45 -24.55
CA GLY A 187 7.82 -3.43 -23.49
C GLY A 187 6.71 -3.68 -22.45
N VAL A 188 5.90 -4.73 -22.61
CA VAL A 188 4.83 -5.08 -21.66
C VAL A 188 5.29 -6.18 -20.71
N VAL A 189 5.02 -5.99 -19.42
CA VAL A 189 5.33 -6.98 -18.38
C VAL A 189 4.24 -8.03 -18.29
N PHE A 190 4.63 -9.29 -18.43
CA PHE A 190 3.81 -10.47 -18.22
C PHE A 190 4.25 -11.22 -16.97
N LEU A 191 3.27 -11.80 -16.29
CA LEU A 191 3.42 -12.70 -15.16
C LEU A 191 2.96 -14.10 -15.59
N GLU A 192 3.76 -15.11 -15.33
CA GLU A 192 3.43 -16.51 -15.59
C GLU A 192 3.72 -17.37 -14.37
N ARG A 193 2.96 -18.45 -14.19
CA ARG A 193 3.22 -19.38 -13.09
C ARG A 193 4.54 -20.11 -13.35
N ARG A 194 5.44 -20.11 -12.37
CA ARG A 194 6.71 -20.84 -12.46
C ARG A 194 6.44 -22.35 -12.53
N ALA A 195 7.15 -23.05 -13.41
CA ALA A 195 7.06 -24.51 -13.49
C ALA A 195 7.41 -25.15 -12.13
N GLY A 196 6.54 -26.02 -11.62
CA GLY A 196 6.71 -26.64 -10.31
C GLY A 196 6.25 -25.82 -9.09
N ALA A 197 5.84 -24.56 -9.27
CA ALA A 197 5.28 -23.75 -8.18
C ALA A 197 4.00 -24.40 -7.61
N GLY A 198 3.94 -24.59 -6.28
CA GLY A 198 2.81 -25.22 -5.59
C GLY A 198 2.92 -26.74 -5.41
N ARG A 199 4.09 -27.35 -5.66
CA ARG A 199 4.41 -28.71 -5.22
C ARG A 199 5.21 -28.65 -3.89
N GLY A 200 4.50 -28.50 -2.76
CA GLY A 200 5.06 -28.39 -1.40
C GLY A 200 5.34 -26.93 -0.96
N ARG A 201 5.05 -26.47 0.25
CA ARG A 201 4.58 -27.05 1.52
C ARG A 201 3.26 -26.41 1.96
#